data_AF-A0A8H9TH82-F1
#
_entry.id   AF-A0A8H9TH82-F1
#
_cell.length_a   1.000
_cell.length_b   1.000
_cell.length_c   1.000
_cell.angle_alpha   90.00
_cell.angle_beta   90.00
_cell.angle_gamma   90.00
#
_symmetry.space_group_name_H-M   'P 1'
#
loop_
_entity.id
_entity.type
_entity.pdbx_description
1 polymer ?
#
loop_
_entity_poly.entity_id
_entity_poly.type
_entity_poly.pdbx_seq_one_letter_code
_entity_poly.pdbx_strand_id
1 'polypeptide(L)'
;MKKITILLGALLPFTSAVADEPALSPEAITSAQVFSTQSKETYTYVRCWYRTGNSHDESATDWEWAENPDGSYFTIDGYWWSSVRLKNMFYTNTSQNVIKQRCEETLGVTHDAADITYFAADNRWSYNHTIWTNDPVMQADQINKIVAFGDSLSDTGNIFNAAQWRFPNPDTWFLGHFSNGFVWTEYIAQAKKLPLYNWAVGGAAGSNQYVALTGVKDQVLSYLTYAKMAKNYKPENTLFTLEFGLNDFMNYNREVVDVKTDFSTALIKLTDAGAKNIMLMTLPDATKAPQFKYSTQAEIEKVRAKIVEFNEFIKAQAAFYIIQGYNITLYDTHGLFEQLTQNPQQHGFVNASDACLNINRASSADYLYSHSLTNECATHSSDKYVFWGVTHPTTAVHKYIAEKMLAPGAGMQRFNF
;
A
#
# COMPACT_ATOMS: atom_id res chain seq x y z
N MET A 1 -35.33 37.47 38.08
CA MET A 1 -34.03 36.85 38.42
C MET A 1 -34.10 35.37 38.10
N LYS A 2 -33.57 34.93 36.94
CA LYS A 2 -33.31 33.52 36.63
C LYS A 2 -31.82 33.42 36.32
N LYS A 3 -31.11 32.64 37.13
CA LYS A 3 -29.66 32.44 37.07
C LYS A 3 -29.31 31.65 35.81
N ILE A 4 -28.39 32.19 35.02
CA ILE A 4 -27.69 31.51 33.93
C ILE A 4 -26.58 30.70 34.57
N THR A 5 -26.61 29.38 34.41
CA THR A 5 -25.50 28.49 34.79
C THR A 5 -24.64 28.29 33.55
N ILE A 6 -23.47 28.92 33.53
CA ILE A 6 -22.43 28.70 32.51
C ILE A 6 -21.71 27.41 32.89
N LEU A 7 -21.83 26.37 32.05
CA LEU A 7 -21.03 25.16 32.18
C LEU A 7 -19.66 25.44 31.51
N LEU A 8 -18.62 25.67 32.31
CA LEU A 8 -17.23 25.66 31.84
C LEU A 8 -16.88 24.22 31.45
N GLY A 9 -16.82 23.94 30.15
CA GLY A 9 -16.20 22.72 29.63
C GLY A 9 -14.70 22.77 29.88
N ALA A 10 -14.18 21.77 30.59
CA ALA A 10 -12.75 21.60 30.82
C ALA A 10 -12.05 21.33 29.47
N LEU A 11 -11.30 22.30 28.97
CA LEU A 11 -10.29 22.11 27.94
C LEU A 11 -9.14 21.30 28.57
N LEU A 12 -9.13 19.99 28.33
CA LEU A 12 -7.94 19.18 28.57
C LEU A 12 -6.90 19.53 27.49
N PRO A 13 -5.67 19.87 27.87
CA PRO A 13 -4.62 20.13 26.89
C PRO A 13 -4.25 18.83 26.19
N PHE A 14 -4.29 18.83 24.85
CA PHE A 14 -3.67 17.82 24.00
C PHE A 14 -2.15 17.85 24.24
N THR A 15 -1.70 17.08 25.22
CA THR A 15 -0.31 16.63 25.27
C THR A 15 -0.32 15.21 24.75
N SER A 16 -0.03 15.04 23.47
CA SER A 16 0.40 13.75 22.93
C SER A 16 1.70 13.40 23.63
N ALA A 17 1.61 12.58 24.68
CA ALA A 17 2.78 11.94 25.23
C ALA A 17 3.43 11.14 24.09
N VAL A 18 4.57 11.64 23.62
CA VAL A 18 5.50 10.89 22.77
C VAL A 18 6.03 9.77 23.67
N ALA A 19 5.30 8.67 23.74
CA ALA A 19 5.86 7.42 24.21
C ALA A 19 6.75 6.93 23.08
N ASP A 20 8.08 7.01 23.27
CA ASP A 20 9.03 6.29 22.44
C ASP A 20 8.60 4.82 22.44
N GLU A 21 8.05 4.35 21.31
CA GLU A 21 7.72 2.94 21.17
C GLU A 21 9.02 2.14 21.20
N PRO A 22 9.11 1.05 21.99
CA PRO A 22 10.31 0.24 22.02
C PRO A 22 10.59 -0.26 20.60
N ALA A 23 11.85 -0.08 20.15
CA ALA A 23 12.28 -0.50 18.82
C ALA A 23 11.88 -1.97 18.58
N LEU A 24 10.98 -2.20 17.61
CA LEU A 24 10.60 -3.55 17.23
C LEU A 24 11.84 -4.28 16.70
N SER A 25 12.21 -5.37 17.36
CA SER A 25 13.22 -6.32 16.88
C SER A 25 12.57 -7.70 16.83
N PRO A 26 12.53 -8.35 15.65
CA PRO A 26 12.01 -9.70 15.55
C PRO A 26 12.80 -10.64 16.48
N GLU A 27 14.12 -10.47 16.62
CA GLU A 27 14.98 -11.30 17.48
C GLU A 27 14.55 -11.31 18.95
N ALA A 28 13.90 -10.24 19.44
CA ALA A 28 13.40 -10.15 20.81
C ALA A 28 12.16 -11.04 21.09
N ILE A 29 11.46 -11.50 20.05
CA ILE A 29 10.30 -12.40 20.21
C ILE A 29 10.77 -13.81 20.58
N THR A 30 10.33 -14.28 21.75
CA THR A 30 10.58 -15.61 22.29
C THR A 30 9.57 -16.65 21.81
N SER A 31 9.95 -17.93 21.83
CA SER A 31 9.03 -19.05 21.52
C SER A 31 7.82 -19.10 22.46
N ALA A 32 7.98 -18.71 23.73
CA ALA A 32 6.89 -18.64 24.70
C ALA A 32 5.85 -17.56 24.33
N GLN A 33 6.31 -16.41 23.82
CA GLN A 33 5.41 -15.38 23.30
C GLN A 33 4.66 -15.86 22.06
N VAL A 34 5.35 -16.49 21.11
CA VAL A 34 4.72 -17.07 19.91
C VAL A 34 3.63 -18.08 20.32
N PHE A 35 3.96 -19.03 21.20
CA PHE A 35 3.01 -20.02 21.68
C PHE A 35 1.81 -19.37 22.39
N SER A 36 2.05 -18.43 23.31
CA SER A 36 1.00 -17.71 24.04
C SER A 36 0.08 -16.91 23.11
N THR A 37 0.62 -16.32 22.05
CA THR A 37 -0.17 -15.61 21.04
C THR A 37 -0.99 -16.58 20.21
N GLN A 38 -0.37 -17.62 19.67
CA GLN A 38 -1.04 -18.60 18.81
C GLN A 38 -2.07 -19.46 19.55
N SER A 39 -1.98 -19.57 20.88
CA SER A 39 -2.96 -20.29 21.70
C SER A 39 -4.25 -19.50 21.99
N LYS A 40 -4.27 -18.19 21.71
CA LYS A 40 -5.43 -17.31 21.93
C LYS A 40 -6.41 -17.38 20.76
N GLU A 41 -6.83 -18.60 20.44
CA GLU A 41 -7.83 -18.83 19.39
C GLU A 41 -9.17 -18.16 19.81
N THR A 42 -9.72 -17.41 18.89
CA THR A 42 -10.96 -16.63 18.96
C THR A 42 -11.57 -16.57 17.56
N TYR A 43 -12.65 -15.83 17.39
CA TYR A 43 -13.17 -15.47 16.07
C TYR A 43 -13.22 -13.94 15.90
N THR A 44 -13.39 -13.49 14.67
CA THR A 44 -13.74 -12.11 14.31
C THR A 44 -14.66 -12.10 13.08
N TYR A 45 -15.26 -10.95 12.76
CA TYR A 45 -16.06 -10.76 11.56
C TYR A 45 -15.23 -10.21 10.41
N VAL A 46 -15.77 -10.30 9.19
CA VAL A 46 -15.15 -9.76 7.98
C VAL A 46 -15.97 -8.58 7.47
N ARG A 47 -15.32 -7.42 7.35
CA ARG A 47 -15.87 -6.23 6.69
C ARG A 47 -15.51 -6.28 5.21
N CYS A 48 -16.51 -6.26 4.33
CA CYS A 48 -16.37 -6.27 2.88
C CYS A 48 -16.63 -4.87 2.32
N TRP A 49 -15.58 -4.22 1.82
CA TRP A 49 -15.69 -2.92 1.17
C TRP A 49 -15.87 -3.08 -0.34
N TYR A 50 -16.56 -2.13 -0.95
CA TYR A 50 -16.75 -2.05 -2.40
C TYR A 50 -16.87 -0.59 -2.84
N ARG A 51 -16.52 -0.32 -4.09
CA ARG A 51 -16.82 0.96 -4.75
C ARG A 51 -18.32 1.07 -4.98
N THR A 52 -18.92 2.19 -4.60
CA THR A 52 -20.37 2.41 -4.79
C THR A 52 -20.70 2.89 -6.21
N GLY A 53 -19.77 3.61 -6.84
CA GLY A 53 -19.85 4.03 -8.24
C GLY A 53 -19.47 2.93 -9.22
N ASN A 54 -19.90 3.06 -10.47
CA ASN A 54 -19.73 2.01 -11.49
C ASN A 54 -18.43 2.12 -12.32
N SER A 55 -17.60 3.14 -12.06
CA SER A 55 -16.37 3.43 -12.79
C SER A 55 -15.27 3.94 -11.86
N HIS A 56 -14.02 3.96 -12.34
CA HIS A 56 -12.90 4.51 -11.59
C HIS A 56 -12.94 6.04 -11.42
N ASP A 57 -13.90 6.75 -12.02
CA ASP A 57 -14.09 8.19 -11.80
C ASP A 57 -14.63 8.47 -10.37
N GLU A 58 -15.26 7.48 -9.74
CA GLU A 58 -15.92 7.62 -8.43
C GLU A 58 -15.19 6.78 -7.38
N SER A 59 -14.37 7.41 -6.53
CA SER A 59 -13.55 6.71 -5.52
C SER A 59 -14.27 6.32 -4.24
N ALA A 60 -15.51 6.78 -4.05
CA ALA A 60 -16.28 6.51 -2.85
C ALA A 60 -16.54 5.01 -2.68
N THR A 61 -16.45 4.56 -1.43
CA THR A 61 -16.65 3.16 -1.05
C THR A 61 -17.59 3.06 0.14
N ASP A 62 -18.33 1.96 0.21
CA ASP A 62 -19.10 1.57 1.39
C ASP A 62 -18.77 0.13 1.78
N TRP A 63 -19.33 -0.37 2.88
CA TRP A 63 -19.06 -1.71 3.36
C TRP A 63 -20.27 -2.39 3.99
N GLU A 64 -20.27 -3.72 3.90
CA GLU A 64 -21.18 -4.60 4.64
C GLU A 64 -20.40 -5.69 5.39
N TRP A 65 -21.04 -6.31 6.37
CA TRP A 65 -20.48 -7.50 7.01
C TRP A 65 -20.65 -8.71 6.10
N ALA A 66 -19.60 -9.52 5.93
CA ALA A 66 -19.70 -10.77 5.20
C ALA A 66 -20.77 -11.69 5.82
N GLU A 67 -21.51 -12.40 4.98
CA GLU A 67 -22.55 -13.34 5.37
C GLU A 67 -22.26 -14.76 4.84
N ASN A 68 -22.81 -15.74 5.55
CA ASN A 68 -22.97 -17.11 5.07
C ASN A 68 -24.12 -17.18 4.06
N PRO A 69 -24.24 -18.28 3.29
CA PRO A 69 -25.32 -18.43 2.31
C PRO A 69 -26.75 -18.37 2.88
N ASP A 70 -26.92 -18.54 4.19
CA ASP A 70 -28.21 -18.44 4.89
C ASP A 70 -28.51 -17.04 5.45
N GLY A 71 -27.64 -16.06 5.20
CA GLY A 71 -27.74 -14.68 5.69
C GLY A 71 -27.24 -14.46 7.12
N SER A 72 -26.68 -15.49 7.78
CA SER A 72 -26.00 -15.30 9.08
C SER A 72 -24.62 -14.68 8.90
N TYR A 73 -24.14 -13.88 9.87
CA TYR A 73 -22.81 -13.28 9.75
C TYR A 73 -21.70 -14.33 9.61
N PHE A 74 -20.82 -14.13 8.64
CA PHE A 74 -19.64 -14.94 8.43
C PHE A 74 -18.54 -14.54 9.42
N THR A 75 -18.03 -15.52 10.14
CA THR A 75 -16.90 -15.36 11.07
C THR A 75 -15.71 -16.19 10.61
N ILE A 76 -14.52 -15.73 10.96
CA ILE A 76 -13.26 -16.46 10.76
C ILE A 76 -12.60 -16.74 12.11
N ASP A 77 -12.20 -17.99 12.31
CA ASP A 77 -11.47 -18.42 13.51
C ASP A 77 -9.97 -18.15 13.35
N GLY A 78 -9.30 -17.81 14.45
CA GLY A 78 -7.90 -17.45 14.44
C GLY A 78 -7.45 -16.71 15.69
N TYR A 79 -6.34 -16.01 15.60
CA TYR A 79 -5.76 -15.27 16.73
C TYR A 79 -5.25 -13.89 16.30
N TRP A 80 -5.29 -12.95 17.24
CA TRP A 80 -4.80 -11.60 17.05
C TRP A 80 -3.34 -11.46 17.48
N TRP A 81 -2.57 -10.66 16.74
CA TRP A 81 -1.33 -10.12 17.26
C TRP A 81 -1.09 -8.68 16.79
N SER A 82 -0.40 -7.93 17.65
CA SER A 82 0.18 -6.66 17.31
C SER A 82 1.30 -6.26 18.26
N SER A 83 2.24 -5.49 17.74
CA SER A 83 3.17 -4.72 18.56
C SER A 83 2.56 -3.45 19.14
N VAL A 84 1.43 -2.98 18.57
CA VAL A 84 0.73 -1.74 18.96
C VAL A 84 -0.78 -1.90 18.85
N ARG A 85 -1.56 -1.49 19.87
CA ARG A 85 -3.02 -1.75 19.95
C ARG A 85 -3.84 -1.47 18.69
N LEU A 86 -3.45 -0.48 17.88
CA LEU A 86 -4.19 -0.06 16.68
C LEU A 86 -3.74 -0.75 15.38
N LYS A 87 -2.58 -1.39 15.36
CA LYS A 87 -1.99 -2.06 14.18
C LYS A 87 -2.16 -3.58 14.23
N ASN A 88 -3.36 -4.06 14.53
CA ASN A 88 -3.63 -5.50 14.66
C ASN A 88 -3.69 -6.21 13.30
N MET A 89 -3.15 -7.44 13.27
CA MET A 89 -3.33 -8.41 12.18
C MET A 89 -4.01 -9.65 12.74
N PHE A 90 -5.00 -10.19 12.02
CA PHE A 90 -5.70 -11.42 12.39
C PHE A 90 -5.16 -12.59 11.60
N TYR A 91 -4.74 -13.65 12.28
CA TYR A 91 -4.14 -14.84 11.67
C TYR A 91 -5.18 -15.97 11.68
N THR A 92 -5.60 -16.41 10.50
CA THR A 92 -6.63 -17.45 10.31
C THR A 92 -6.12 -18.58 9.43
N ASN A 93 -6.76 -19.74 9.48
CA ASN A 93 -6.55 -20.80 8.49
C ASN A 93 -7.52 -20.69 7.29
N THR A 94 -8.52 -19.81 7.39
CA THR A 94 -9.47 -19.57 6.29
C THR A 94 -8.75 -18.91 5.12
N SER A 95 -8.80 -19.55 3.94
CA SER A 95 -8.14 -19.02 2.75
C SER A 95 -8.73 -17.68 2.32
N GLN A 96 -7.88 -16.79 1.78
CA GLN A 96 -8.32 -15.54 1.17
C GLN A 96 -9.38 -15.74 0.07
N ASN A 97 -9.32 -16.84 -0.69
CA ASN A 97 -10.32 -17.15 -1.71
C ASN A 97 -11.72 -17.34 -1.12
N VAL A 98 -11.84 -18.03 0.02
CA VAL A 98 -13.12 -18.22 0.71
C VAL A 98 -13.64 -16.90 1.26
N ILE A 99 -12.78 -16.07 1.84
CA ILE A 99 -13.17 -14.76 2.37
C ILE A 99 -13.65 -13.84 1.24
N LYS A 100 -12.90 -13.78 0.14
CA LYS A 100 -13.27 -13.01 -1.05
C LYS A 100 -14.60 -13.48 -1.62
N GLN A 101 -14.79 -14.79 -1.77
CA GLN A 101 -16.04 -15.38 -2.25
C GLN A 101 -17.22 -14.98 -1.36
N ARG A 102 -17.07 -15.02 -0.02
CA ARG A 102 -18.13 -14.58 0.90
C ARG A 102 -18.49 -13.12 0.71
N CYS A 103 -17.49 -12.24 0.57
CA CYS A 103 -17.74 -10.84 0.27
C CYS A 103 -18.44 -10.63 -1.08
N GLU A 104 -18.03 -11.33 -2.13
CA GLU A 104 -18.67 -11.25 -3.46
C GLU A 104 -20.14 -11.70 -3.42
N GLU A 105 -20.42 -12.84 -2.77
CA GLU A 105 -21.76 -13.38 -2.61
C GLU A 105 -22.66 -12.47 -1.76
N THR A 106 -22.11 -11.89 -0.70
CA THR A 106 -22.84 -10.98 0.21
C THR A 106 -23.20 -9.67 -0.48
N LEU A 107 -22.22 -9.06 -1.14
CA LEU A 107 -22.39 -7.73 -1.74
C LEU A 107 -23.25 -7.79 -3.01
N GLY A 108 -23.17 -8.86 -3.79
CA GLY A 108 -23.99 -9.05 -5.00
C GLY A 108 -23.83 -7.94 -6.05
N VAL A 109 -22.72 -7.20 -6.02
CA VAL A 109 -22.44 -6.08 -6.91
C VAL A 109 -22.16 -6.59 -8.32
N THR A 110 -22.73 -5.93 -9.32
CA THR A 110 -22.71 -6.39 -10.74
C THR A 110 -21.90 -5.49 -11.68
N HIS A 111 -21.43 -4.32 -11.22
CA HIS A 111 -20.59 -3.44 -12.04
C HIS A 111 -19.11 -3.84 -11.97
N ASP A 112 -18.39 -3.64 -13.07
CA ASP A 112 -17.01 -4.13 -13.23
C ASP A 112 -16.02 -3.52 -12.23
N ALA A 113 -16.22 -2.27 -11.84
CA ALA A 113 -15.33 -1.53 -10.94
C ALA A 113 -15.64 -1.72 -9.44
N ALA A 114 -16.30 -2.82 -9.06
CA ALA A 114 -16.68 -3.08 -7.66
C ALA A 114 -15.47 -3.08 -6.71
N ASP A 115 -14.30 -3.48 -7.20
CA ASP A 115 -13.00 -3.39 -6.53
C ASP A 115 -13.05 -3.85 -5.06
N ILE A 116 -13.64 -5.03 -4.84
CA ILE A 116 -13.93 -5.52 -3.49
C ILE A 116 -12.63 -5.78 -2.72
N THR A 117 -12.56 -5.22 -1.50
CA THR A 117 -11.51 -5.50 -0.50
C THR A 117 -12.13 -5.91 0.82
N TYR A 118 -11.35 -6.53 1.72
CA TYR A 118 -11.90 -7.02 2.98
C TYR A 118 -10.89 -7.03 4.12
N PHE A 119 -11.41 -6.85 5.33
CA PHE A 119 -10.62 -6.73 6.56
C PHE A 119 -11.31 -7.40 7.74
N ALA A 120 -10.54 -7.83 8.73
CA ALA A 120 -11.06 -8.27 10.01
C ALA A 120 -11.51 -7.07 10.84
N ALA A 121 -12.67 -7.19 11.49
CA ALA A 121 -13.20 -6.18 12.39
C ALA A 121 -14.22 -6.81 13.35
N ASP A 122 -14.08 -6.55 14.66
CA ASP A 122 -15.02 -7.09 15.64
C ASP A 122 -16.33 -6.30 15.71
N ASN A 123 -16.30 -5.04 15.27
CA ASN A 123 -17.46 -4.14 15.27
C ASN A 123 -17.22 -2.96 14.32
N ARG A 124 -18.25 -2.13 14.12
CA ARG A 124 -18.21 -0.98 13.20
C ARG A 124 -17.14 0.08 13.54
N TRP A 125 -16.67 0.13 14.79
CA TRP A 125 -15.64 1.08 15.22
C TRP A 125 -14.21 0.53 15.09
N SER A 126 -14.07 -0.75 14.77
CA SER A 126 -12.76 -1.35 14.52
C SER A 126 -12.18 -0.80 13.23
N TYR A 127 -10.87 -0.54 13.23
CA TYR A 127 -10.12 -0.19 12.02
C TYR A 127 -10.10 -1.37 11.02
N ASN A 128 -9.58 -1.13 9.83
CA ASN A 128 -9.43 -2.16 8.81
C ASN A 128 -8.19 -3.01 9.12
N HIS A 129 -8.37 -4.16 9.78
CA HIS A 129 -7.26 -5.05 10.13
C HIS A 129 -6.99 -6.11 9.05
N THR A 130 -5.74 -6.24 8.64
CA THR A 130 -5.32 -7.26 7.66
C THR A 130 -5.62 -8.68 8.16
N ILE A 131 -6.12 -9.53 7.26
CA ILE A 131 -6.35 -10.96 7.53
C ILE A 131 -5.22 -11.77 6.90
N TRP A 132 -4.33 -12.32 7.73
CA TRP A 132 -3.26 -13.21 7.31
C TRP A 132 -3.75 -14.67 7.29
N THR A 133 -3.64 -15.34 6.14
CA THR A 133 -3.86 -16.80 6.07
C THR A 133 -2.57 -17.51 6.45
N ASN A 134 -2.59 -18.27 7.54
CA ASN A 134 -1.46 -19.10 7.94
C ASN A 134 -1.17 -20.17 6.88
N ASP A 135 0.11 -20.44 6.68
CA ASP A 135 0.53 -21.45 5.71
C ASP A 135 0.26 -22.86 6.27
N PRO A 136 -0.08 -23.84 5.41
CA PRO A 136 -0.24 -25.23 5.84
C PRO A 136 1.12 -25.83 6.24
N VAL A 137 1.10 -26.95 6.96
CA VAL A 137 2.34 -27.70 7.27
C VAL A 137 2.96 -28.29 6.00
N MET A 138 2.12 -28.86 5.13
CA MET A 138 2.54 -29.38 3.83
C MET A 138 2.51 -28.23 2.81
N GLN A 139 3.68 -27.71 2.46
CA GLN A 139 3.86 -26.65 1.47
C GLN A 139 4.71 -27.16 0.31
N ALA A 140 4.27 -26.88 -0.91
CA ALA A 140 5.14 -26.95 -2.07
C ALA A 140 6.17 -25.81 -2.01
N ASP A 141 7.31 -26.01 -2.65
CA ASP A 141 8.29 -24.95 -2.89
C ASP A 141 7.76 -24.13 -4.06
N GLN A 142 6.88 -23.17 -3.79
CA GLN A 142 6.33 -22.21 -4.74
C GLN A 142 5.89 -20.95 -3.99
N ILE A 143 5.80 -19.83 -4.70
CA ILE A 143 5.34 -18.58 -4.13
C ILE A 143 3.87 -18.70 -3.74
N ASN A 144 3.57 -18.39 -2.49
CA ASN A 144 2.22 -18.50 -1.93
C ASN A 144 1.67 -17.18 -1.39
N LYS A 145 2.48 -16.11 -1.38
CA LYS A 145 2.05 -14.75 -1.02
C LYS A 145 2.96 -13.68 -1.60
N ILE A 146 2.42 -12.47 -1.72
CA ILE A 146 3.17 -11.25 -2.01
C ILE A 146 3.22 -10.39 -0.76
N VAL A 147 4.41 -9.88 -0.42
CA VAL A 147 4.60 -8.91 0.65
C VAL A 147 5.19 -7.63 0.05
N ALA A 148 4.49 -6.52 0.22
CA ALA A 148 4.88 -5.24 -0.36
C ALA A 148 5.51 -4.30 0.66
N PHE A 149 6.65 -3.71 0.28
CA PHE A 149 7.31 -2.63 0.99
C PHE A 149 7.40 -1.42 0.07
N GLY A 150 7.27 -0.24 0.65
CA GLY A 150 7.43 0.99 -0.11
C GLY A 150 6.71 2.19 0.43
N ASP A 151 6.36 3.10 -0.47
CA ASP A 151 5.76 4.38 -0.12
C ASP A 151 4.29 4.48 -0.60
N SER A 152 3.79 5.69 -0.80
CA SER A 152 2.46 5.97 -1.34
C SER A 152 2.12 5.27 -2.66
N LEU A 153 3.09 4.91 -3.51
CA LEU A 153 2.83 4.17 -4.75
C LEU A 153 2.37 2.72 -4.53
N SER A 154 2.52 2.20 -3.30
CA SER A 154 2.18 0.83 -2.94
C SER A 154 1.30 0.71 -1.70
N ASP A 155 1.12 1.78 -0.91
CA ASP A 155 0.29 1.74 0.30
C ASP A 155 -1.20 1.54 -0.03
N THR A 156 -1.78 0.51 0.59
CA THR A 156 -3.18 0.10 0.45
C THR A 156 -4.04 0.42 1.68
N GLY A 157 -3.51 1.18 2.66
CA GLY A 157 -4.30 1.67 3.78
C GLY A 157 -3.58 1.77 5.14
N ASN A 158 -2.26 1.60 5.20
CA ASN A 158 -1.50 1.71 6.45
C ASN A 158 -1.55 3.14 6.99
N ILE A 159 -1.23 4.14 6.17
CA ILE A 159 -1.35 5.55 6.59
C ILE A 159 -2.82 5.95 6.81
N PHE A 160 -3.75 5.35 6.05
CA PHE A 160 -5.19 5.61 6.17
C PHE A 160 -5.75 5.17 7.52
N ASN A 161 -5.40 3.98 7.99
CA ASN A 161 -5.73 3.53 9.34
C ASN A 161 -5.07 4.44 10.40
N ALA A 162 -3.80 4.81 10.22
CA ALA A 162 -3.08 5.70 11.15
C ALA A 162 -3.72 7.11 11.22
N ALA A 163 -4.26 7.59 10.10
CA ALA A 163 -4.96 8.87 9.97
C ALA A 163 -6.45 8.78 10.33
N GLN A 164 -6.90 7.66 10.90
CA GLN A 164 -8.29 7.43 11.29
C GLN A 164 -9.28 7.61 10.13
N TRP A 165 -8.90 7.12 8.94
CA TRP A 165 -9.67 7.15 7.70
C TRP A 165 -9.92 8.55 7.13
N ARG A 166 -9.04 9.51 7.45
CA ARG A 166 -9.16 10.91 6.97
C ARG A 166 -8.12 11.30 5.92
N PHE A 167 -7.06 10.52 5.78
CA PHE A 167 -5.96 10.80 4.86
C PHE A 167 -5.48 9.50 4.19
N PRO A 168 -5.50 9.42 2.84
CA PRO A 168 -6.18 10.35 1.95
C PRO A 168 -7.71 10.31 2.14
N ASN A 169 -8.42 11.36 1.71
CA ASN A 169 -9.87 11.48 1.85
C ASN A 169 -10.61 10.39 1.04
N PRO A 170 -11.44 9.56 1.68
CA PRO A 170 -12.02 8.36 1.04
C PRO A 170 -13.08 8.66 -0.03
N ASP A 171 -13.58 9.89 -0.13
CA ASP A 171 -14.54 10.27 -1.18
C ASP A 171 -13.85 10.60 -2.51
N THR A 172 -12.54 10.78 -2.50
CA THR A 172 -11.74 11.18 -3.68
C THR A 172 -10.54 10.27 -3.92
N TRP A 173 -10.12 9.52 -2.92
CA TRP A 173 -9.03 8.56 -3.00
C TRP A 173 -9.54 7.21 -2.54
N PHE A 174 -9.32 6.17 -3.32
CA PHE A 174 -9.97 4.88 -3.15
C PHE A 174 -9.53 4.20 -1.84
N LEU A 175 -10.38 4.23 -0.81
CA LEU A 175 -10.21 3.54 0.48
C LEU A 175 -8.75 3.48 0.98
N GLY A 176 -8.09 4.65 1.10
CA GLY A 176 -6.74 4.75 1.63
C GLY A 176 -5.60 4.56 0.63
N HIS A 177 -5.88 4.21 -0.62
CA HIS A 177 -4.92 4.19 -1.71
C HIS A 177 -4.66 5.62 -2.20
N PHE A 178 -3.42 5.91 -2.58
CA PHE A 178 -3.09 7.16 -3.28
C PHE A 178 -3.38 7.06 -4.78
N SER A 179 -4.56 6.58 -5.12
CA SER A 179 -5.09 6.54 -6.49
C SER A 179 -6.63 6.52 -6.46
N ASN A 180 -7.25 6.41 -7.63
CA ASN A 180 -8.71 6.25 -7.79
C ASN A 180 -9.17 4.78 -7.84
N GLY A 181 -8.28 3.84 -7.52
CA GLY A 181 -8.53 2.40 -7.49
C GLY A 181 -7.31 1.65 -6.97
N PHE A 182 -7.19 0.37 -7.35
CA PHE A 182 -6.08 -0.49 -6.97
C PHE A 182 -4.71 0.01 -7.43
N VAL A 183 -3.68 -0.29 -6.63
CA VAL A 183 -2.29 -0.04 -7.00
C VAL A 183 -1.66 -1.24 -7.71
N TRP A 184 -0.45 -1.04 -8.25
CA TRP A 184 0.21 -2.00 -9.14
C TRP A 184 0.46 -3.37 -8.46
N THR A 185 0.72 -3.40 -7.16
CA THR A 185 0.92 -4.63 -6.38
C THR A 185 -0.35 -5.48 -6.31
N GLU A 186 -1.51 -4.85 -6.16
CA GLU A 186 -2.81 -5.53 -6.12
C GLU A 186 -3.15 -6.15 -7.48
N TYR A 187 -2.89 -5.45 -8.58
CA TYR A 187 -3.07 -6.03 -9.92
C TYR A 187 -2.15 -7.23 -10.18
N ILE A 188 -0.91 -7.21 -9.70
CA ILE A 188 -0.02 -8.38 -9.76
C ILE A 188 -0.58 -9.53 -8.91
N ALA A 189 -1.03 -9.24 -7.70
CA ALA A 189 -1.60 -10.23 -6.78
C ALA A 189 -2.85 -10.90 -7.38
N GLN A 190 -3.76 -10.11 -7.95
CA GLN A 190 -4.96 -10.59 -8.66
C GLN A 190 -4.58 -11.48 -9.85
N ALA A 191 -3.64 -11.04 -10.69
CA ALA A 191 -3.21 -11.81 -11.87
C ALA A 191 -2.54 -13.14 -11.48
N LYS A 192 -1.86 -13.19 -10.34
CA LYS A 192 -1.23 -14.40 -9.80
C LYS A 192 -2.13 -15.20 -8.86
N LYS A 193 -3.33 -14.70 -8.54
CA LYS A 193 -4.26 -15.29 -7.56
C LYS A 193 -3.58 -15.53 -6.20
N LEU A 194 -2.75 -14.59 -5.79
CA LEU A 194 -2.00 -14.64 -4.53
C LEU A 194 -2.54 -13.62 -3.54
N PRO A 195 -2.46 -13.91 -2.23
CA PRO A 195 -2.69 -12.91 -1.21
C PRO A 195 -1.59 -11.83 -1.26
N LEU A 196 -1.99 -10.58 -1.05
CA LEU A 196 -1.09 -9.43 -0.88
C LEU A 196 -1.14 -8.96 0.57
N TYR A 197 0.02 -8.82 1.19
CA TYR A 197 0.17 -8.21 2.51
C TYR A 197 1.06 -6.98 2.42
N ASN A 198 0.49 -5.81 2.74
CA ASN A 198 1.14 -4.53 2.51
C ASN A 198 1.76 -3.95 3.78
N TRP A 199 3.06 -3.68 3.74
CA TRP A 199 3.81 -2.92 4.73
C TRP A 199 4.26 -1.55 4.22
N ALA A 200 3.97 -1.19 2.96
CA ALA A 200 4.22 0.15 2.43
C ALA A 200 3.43 1.19 3.21
N VAL A 201 4.01 2.37 3.41
CA VAL A 201 3.40 3.47 4.17
C VAL A 201 3.44 4.74 3.32
N GLY A 202 2.27 5.33 3.08
CA GLY A 202 2.15 6.56 2.32
C GLY A 202 2.89 7.74 2.94
N GLY A 203 4.01 8.14 2.33
CA GLY A 203 4.79 9.31 2.69
C GLY A 203 4.41 10.57 1.90
N ALA A 204 3.18 10.64 1.39
CA ALA A 204 2.70 11.81 0.66
C ALA A 204 2.70 13.07 1.55
N ALA A 205 2.73 14.26 0.93
CA ALA A 205 2.76 15.52 1.68
C ALA A 205 1.59 15.59 2.68
N GLY A 206 1.89 15.86 3.95
CA GLY A 206 0.91 15.88 5.06
C GLY A 206 0.93 14.64 5.94
N SER A 207 1.52 13.52 5.48
CA SER A 207 1.63 12.28 6.25
C SER A 207 2.45 12.41 7.55
N ASN A 208 3.39 13.37 7.61
CA ASN A 208 4.22 13.67 8.79
C ASN A 208 3.40 14.02 10.06
N GLN A 209 2.12 14.35 9.89
CA GLN A 209 1.19 14.62 11.00
C GLN A 209 0.72 13.35 11.71
N TYR A 210 0.98 12.17 11.14
CA TYR A 210 0.51 10.89 11.64
C TYR A 210 1.68 9.99 12.04
N VAL A 211 1.49 9.22 13.12
CA VAL A 211 2.53 8.31 13.63
C VAL A 211 2.52 7.02 12.80
N ALA A 212 3.48 6.91 11.88
CA ALA A 212 3.69 5.73 11.04
C ALA A 212 5.18 5.34 10.99
N LEU A 213 5.49 4.19 10.39
CA LEU A 213 6.88 3.75 10.25
C LEU A 213 7.63 4.73 9.33
N THR A 214 8.84 5.13 9.74
CA THR A 214 9.69 6.04 8.97
C THR A 214 10.81 5.25 8.30
N GLY A 215 10.83 5.22 6.98
CA GLY A 215 11.84 4.47 6.22
C GLY A 215 11.47 3.01 5.99
N VAL A 216 12.04 2.43 4.93
CA VAL A 216 11.69 1.09 4.46
C VAL A 216 12.36 -0.02 5.26
N LYS A 217 13.50 0.24 5.91
CA LYS A 217 14.09 -0.71 6.88
C LYS A 217 13.14 -1.01 8.03
N ASP A 218 12.45 -0.01 8.56
CA ASP A 218 11.54 -0.19 9.69
C ASP A 218 10.27 -0.93 9.27
N GLN A 219 9.84 -0.82 8.01
CA GLN A 219 8.80 -1.67 7.42
C GLN A 219 9.22 -3.15 7.41
N VAL A 220 10.45 -3.45 6.98
CA VAL A 220 10.99 -4.82 7.00
C VAL A 220 11.08 -5.36 8.43
N LEU A 221 11.58 -4.58 9.39
CA LEU A 221 11.66 -5.00 10.80
C LEU A 221 10.27 -5.26 11.41
N SER A 222 9.31 -4.38 11.15
CA SER A 222 7.91 -4.57 11.54
C SER A 222 7.38 -5.88 10.96
N TYR A 223 7.51 -6.06 9.63
CA TYR A 223 7.08 -7.27 8.95
C TYR A 223 7.65 -8.54 9.56
N LEU A 224 8.97 -8.61 9.77
CA LEU A 224 9.61 -9.80 10.36
C LEU A 224 9.08 -10.11 11.76
N THR A 225 8.65 -9.08 12.48
CA THR A 225 8.04 -9.20 13.81
C THR A 225 6.63 -9.82 13.73
N TYR A 226 5.81 -9.42 12.75
CA TYR A 226 4.51 -10.06 12.48
C TYR A 226 4.70 -11.49 11.92
N ALA A 227 5.62 -11.69 10.99
CA ALA A 227 5.89 -12.99 10.38
C ALA A 227 6.29 -14.06 11.40
N LYS A 228 6.95 -13.68 12.52
CA LYS A 228 7.25 -14.59 13.63
C LYS A 228 6.01 -15.17 14.32
N MET A 229 4.86 -14.51 14.21
CA MET A 229 3.61 -14.99 14.78
C MET A 229 2.84 -15.89 13.81
N ALA A 230 3.18 -15.91 12.53
CA ALA A 230 2.55 -16.78 11.54
C ALA A 230 2.96 -18.26 11.74
N LYS A 231 2.02 -19.17 11.49
CA LYS A 231 2.26 -20.62 11.52
C LYS A 231 2.86 -21.08 10.19
N ASN A 232 3.86 -21.96 10.26
CA ASN A 232 4.53 -22.61 9.12
C ASN A 232 5.13 -21.67 8.08
N TYR A 233 5.40 -20.41 8.44
CA TYR A 233 5.87 -19.41 7.50
C TYR A 233 7.26 -19.76 6.94
N LYS A 234 7.42 -19.64 5.62
CA LYS A 234 8.68 -19.86 4.89
C LYS A 234 9.01 -18.63 4.02
N PRO A 235 10.07 -17.85 4.32
CA PRO A 235 10.41 -16.65 3.56
C PRO A 235 10.83 -16.88 2.11
N GLU A 236 11.32 -18.07 1.79
CA GLU A 236 11.63 -18.50 0.43
C GLU A 236 10.39 -18.67 -0.47
N ASN A 237 9.20 -18.82 0.13
CA ASN A 237 7.91 -18.94 -0.57
C ASN A 237 7.16 -17.59 -0.68
N THR A 238 7.79 -16.49 -0.30
CA THR A 238 7.23 -15.14 -0.43
C THR A 238 7.86 -14.42 -1.63
N LEU A 239 7.03 -13.75 -2.43
CA LEU A 239 7.49 -12.71 -3.36
C LEU A 239 7.47 -11.36 -2.65
N PHE A 240 8.63 -10.77 -2.46
CA PHE A 240 8.75 -9.43 -1.91
C PHE A 240 8.76 -8.41 -3.03
N THR A 241 8.01 -7.32 -2.89
CA THR A 241 8.09 -6.16 -3.78
C THR A 241 8.64 -4.96 -3.01
N LEU A 242 9.56 -4.23 -3.62
CA LEU A 242 10.17 -3.06 -2.99
C LEU A 242 10.34 -1.92 -4.02
N GLU A 243 9.61 -0.83 -3.78
CA GLU A 243 9.83 0.48 -4.39
C GLU A 243 9.87 1.50 -3.26
N PHE A 244 10.83 2.43 -3.23
CA PHE A 244 10.90 3.42 -2.15
C PHE A 244 11.75 4.61 -2.56
N GLY A 245 11.36 5.82 -2.16
CA GLY A 245 12.23 6.99 -2.15
C GLY A 245 11.63 8.24 -2.80
N LEU A 246 10.56 8.13 -3.58
CA LEU A 246 9.92 9.30 -4.19
C LEU A 246 9.37 10.24 -3.13
N ASN A 247 8.64 9.70 -2.15
CA ASN A 247 8.15 10.50 -1.03
C ASN A 247 9.30 11.17 -0.27
N ASP A 248 10.38 10.43 0.05
CA ASP A 248 11.59 10.94 0.71
C ASP A 248 12.22 12.14 -0.01
N PHE A 249 12.37 12.04 -1.34
CA PHE A 249 12.98 13.11 -2.13
C PHE A 249 12.06 14.32 -2.29
N MET A 250 10.75 14.10 -2.47
CA MET A 250 9.79 15.17 -2.78
C MET A 250 9.26 15.89 -1.54
N ASN A 251 8.97 15.16 -0.46
CA ASN A 251 8.21 15.68 0.69
C ASN A 251 9.08 15.89 1.93
N TYR A 252 10.17 15.13 2.07
CA TYR A 252 11.06 15.18 3.24
C TYR A 252 12.43 15.77 2.93
N ASN A 253 12.70 16.10 1.66
CA ASN A 253 13.98 16.62 1.18
C ASN A 253 15.18 15.76 1.67
N ARG A 254 14.99 14.44 1.75
CA ARG A 254 16.05 13.51 2.17
C ARG A 254 17.19 13.49 1.15
N GLU A 255 18.41 13.28 1.62
CA GLU A 255 19.56 13.16 0.75
C GLU A 255 19.70 11.73 0.20
N VAL A 256 20.23 11.60 -1.02
CA VAL A 256 20.34 10.30 -1.71
C VAL A 256 21.14 9.30 -0.89
N VAL A 257 22.20 9.75 -0.21
CA VAL A 257 23.04 8.90 0.65
C VAL A 257 22.24 8.25 1.79
N ASP A 258 21.29 8.97 2.36
CA ASP A 258 20.49 8.45 3.48
C ASP A 258 19.45 7.46 2.96
N VAL A 259 18.83 7.74 1.81
CA VAL A 259 17.85 6.83 1.18
C VAL A 259 18.53 5.56 0.67
N LYS A 260 19.76 5.67 0.13
CA LYS A 260 20.63 4.52 -0.21
C LYS A 260 20.90 3.65 1.02
N THR A 261 21.23 4.28 2.15
CA THR A 261 21.53 3.55 3.40
C THR A 261 20.30 2.80 3.91
N ASP A 262 19.14 3.45 3.93
CA ASP A 262 17.88 2.83 4.36
C ASP A 262 17.49 1.65 3.45
N PHE A 263 17.47 1.87 2.13
CA PHE A 263 17.15 0.85 1.14
C PHE A 263 18.13 -0.34 1.17
N SER A 264 19.45 -0.07 1.24
CA SER A 264 20.47 -1.12 1.37
C SER A 264 20.26 -1.93 2.63
N THR A 265 19.99 -1.29 3.76
CA THR A 265 19.81 -1.96 5.05
C THR A 265 18.54 -2.81 5.04
N ALA A 266 17.46 -2.33 4.42
CA ALA A 266 16.23 -3.09 4.24
C ALA A 266 16.47 -4.38 3.44
N LEU A 267 17.19 -4.30 2.32
CA LEU A 267 17.54 -5.47 1.52
C LEU A 267 18.44 -6.46 2.27
N ILE A 268 19.44 -5.97 3.00
CA ILE A 268 20.31 -6.83 3.84
C ILE A 268 19.44 -7.58 4.87
N LYS A 269 18.60 -6.86 5.62
CA LYS A 269 17.72 -7.46 6.63
C LYS A 269 16.75 -8.48 6.05
N LEU A 270 16.18 -8.18 4.89
CA LEU A 270 15.22 -9.06 4.23
C LEU A 270 15.89 -10.36 3.74
N THR A 271 17.08 -10.24 3.15
CA THR A 271 17.83 -11.38 2.63
C THR A 271 18.50 -12.21 3.74
N ASP A 272 18.99 -11.57 4.80
CA ASP A 272 19.47 -12.24 6.02
C ASP A 272 18.34 -13.04 6.70
N ALA A 273 17.10 -12.56 6.61
CA ALA A 273 15.91 -13.25 7.11
C ALA A 273 15.40 -14.38 6.19
N GLY A 274 16.12 -14.70 5.10
CA GLY A 274 15.84 -15.85 4.25
C GLY A 274 15.00 -15.56 3.01
N ALA A 275 14.71 -14.29 2.69
CA ALA A 275 14.01 -13.95 1.44
C ALA A 275 14.78 -14.43 0.21
N LYS A 276 14.07 -15.00 -0.78
CA LYS A 276 14.65 -15.48 -2.03
C LYS A 276 14.14 -14.79 -3.28
N ASN A 277 12.89 -14.33 -3.28
CA ASN A 277 12.25 -13.74 -4.45
C ASN A 277 11.96 -12.27 -4.18
N ILE A 278 12.66 -11.38 -4.87
CA ILE A 278 12.52 -9.93 -4.67
C ILE A 278 12.34 -9.25 -6.02
N MET A 279 11.27 -8.46 -6.13
CA MET A 279 11.00 -7.57 -7.22
C MET A 279 11.38 -6.14 -6.82
N LEU A 280 12.29 -5.56 -7.60
CA LEU A 280 12.70 -4.16 -7.47
C LEU A 280 12.21 -3.37 -8.67
N MET A 281 12.10 -2.05 -8.51
CA MET A 281 11.90 -1.16 -9.64
C MET A 281 12.65 0.17 -9.47
N THR A 282 13.04 0.76 -10.59
CA THR A 282 13.49 2.15 -10.64
C THR A 282 12.32 3.10 -10.40
N LEU A 283 12.56 4.25 -9.78
CA LEU A 283 11.55 5.27 -9.52
C LEU A 283 11.21 6.05 -10.80
N PRO A 284 9.92 6.28 -11.13
CA PRO A 284 9.53 7.20 -12.19
C PRO A 284 10.03 8.62 -11.93
N ASP A 285 10.28 9.40 -12.99
CA ASP A 285 10.59 10.83 -12.84
C ASP A 285 9.32 11.59 -12.41
N ALA A 286 9.13 11.72 -11.10
CA ALA A 286 8.00 12.43 -10.54
C ALA A 286 7.99 13.93 -10.90
N THR A 287 9.10 14.48 -11.41
CA THR A 287 9.14 15.88 -11.88
C THR A 287 8.31 16.13 -13.13
N LYS A 288 7.79 15.08 -13.77
CA LYS A 288 6.81 15.14 -14.85
C LYS A 288 5.37 15.33 -14.35
N ALA A 289 5.11 15.14 -13.06
CA ALA A 289 3.78 15.25 -12.49
C ALA A 289 3.25 16.70 -12.48
N PRO A 290 1.93 16.92 -12.55
CA PRO A 290 1.33 18.25 -12.62
C PRO A 290 1.77 19.21 -11.49
N GLN A 291 2.12 18.71 -10.30
CA GLN A 291 2.58 19.54 -9.18
C GLN A 291 3.82 20.38 -9.53
N PHE A 292 4.67 19.90 -10.44
CA PHE A 292 5.90 20.60 -10.81
C PHE A 292 5.66 21.77 -11.76
N LYS A 293 4.44 21.95 -12.28
CA LYS A 293 4.01 23.20 -12.92
C LYS A 293 4.07 24.39 -11.97
N TYR A 294 4.00 24.14 -10.67
CA TYR A 294 4.09 25.15 -9.61
C TYR A 294 5.49 25.22 -8.98
N SER A 295 6.48 24.53 -9.55
CA SER A 295 7.85 24.47 -9.05
C SER A 295 8.82 25.29 -9.90
N THR A 296 9.97 25.64 -9.34
CA THR A 296 11.06 26.29 -10.10
C THR A 296 11.87 25.23 -10.86
N GLN A 297 12.53 25.64 -11.95
CA GLN A 297 13.43 24.76 -12.70
C GLN A 297 14.56 24.19 -11.82
N ALA A 298 15.06 24.97 -10.85
CA ALA A 298 16.07 24.52 -9.91
C ALA A 298 15.57 23.37 -9.01
N GLU A 299 14.31 23.43 -8.55
CA GLU A 299 13.72 22.35 -7.75
C GLU A 299 13.46 21.10 -8.60
N ILE A 300 12.99 21.27 -9.85
CA ILE A 300 12.84 20.18 -10.81
C ILE A 300 14.18 19.46 -11.03
N GLU A 301 15.25 20.20 -11.32
CA GLU A 301 16.57 19.63 -11.57
C GLU A 301 17.13 18.92 -10.33
N LYS A 302 16.93 19.50 -9.14
CA LYS A 302 17.33 18.91 -7.87
C LYS A 302 16.64 17.57 -7.61
N VAL A 303 15.30 17.50 -7.71
CA VAL A 303 14.56 16.25 -7.48
C VAL A 303 14.90 15.22 -8.53
N ARG A 304 14.95 15.61 -9.82
CA ARG A 304 15.33 14.71 -10.91
C ARG A 304 16.73 14.13 -10.72
N ALA A 305 17.71 14.94 -10.30
CA ALA A 305 19.06 14.47 -10.04
C ALA A 305 19.09 13.38 -8.94
N LYS A 306 18.31 13.57 -7.86
CA LYS A 306 18.17 12.55 -6.80
C LYS A 306 17.58 11.24 -7.32
N ILE A 307 16.53 11.32 -8.13
CA ILE A 307 15.88 10.14 -8.76
C ILE A 307 16.85 9.40 -9.67
N VAL A 308 17.55 10.12 -10.56
CA VAL A 308 18.51 9.53 -11.50
C VAL A 308 19.65 8.83 -10.75
N GLU A 309 20.23 9.48 -9.75
CA GLU A 309 21.31 8.88 -8.95
C GLU A 309 20.85 7.64 -8.18
N PHE A 310 19.63 7.68 -7.62
CA PHE A 310 19.08 6.56 -6.87
C PHE A 310 18.69 5.38 -7.77
N ASN A 311 18.21 5.65 -8.99
CA ASN A 311 17.89 4.60 -9.97
C ASN A 311 19.13 3.80 -10.38
N GLU A 312 20.29 4.44 -10.55
CA GLU A 312 21.55 3.71 -10.79
C GLU A 312 21.96 2.86 -9.60
N PHE A 313 21.69 3.32 -8.38
CA PHE A 313 21.92 2.53 -7.17
C PHE A 313 20.98 1.31 -7.08
N ILE A 314 19.69 1.46 -7.39
CA ILE A 314 18.75 0.33 -7.43
C ILE A 314 19.23 -0.73 -8.45
N LYS A 315 19.70 -0.30 -9.62
CA LYS A 315 20.30 -1.20 -10.63
C LYS A 315 21.51 -1.95 -10.08
N ALA A 316 22.41 -1.27 -9.38
CA ALA A 316 23.57 -1.88 -8.76
C ALA A 316 23.19 -2.88 -7.65
N GLN A 317 22.20 -2.56 -6.81
CA GLN A 317 21.68 -3.47 -5.78
C GLN A 317 21.07 -4.72 -6.41
N ALA A 318 20.25 -4.57 -7.45
CA ALA A 318 19.67 -5.71 -8.17
C ALA A 318 20.76 -6.64 -8.73
N ALA A 319 21.77 -6.07 -9.42
CA ALA A 319 22.88 -6.84 -9.96
C ALA A 319 23.67 -7.58 -8.87
N PHE A 320 23.92 -6.92 -7.73
CA PHE A 320 24.59 -7.53 -6.58
C PHE A 320 23.85 -8.77 -6.06
N TYR A 321 22.54 -8.67 -5.79
CA TYR A 321 21.78 -9.81 -5.28
C TYR A 321 21.57 -10.93 -6.33
N ILE A 322 21.56 -10.60 -7.63
CA ILE A 322 21.59 -11.63 -8.69
C ILE A 322 22.89 -12.43 -8.63
N ILE A 323 24.04 -11.78 -8.48
CA ILE A 323 25.35 -12.45 -8.36
C ILE A 323 25.40 -13.37 -7.14
N GLN A 324 24.74 -12.97 -6.05
CA GLN A 324 24.64 -13.76 -4.83
C GLN A 324 23.64 -14.93 -4.92
N GLY A 325 22.96 -15.10 -6.06
CA GLY A 325 22.06 -16.23 -6.33
C GLY A 325 20.62 -16.04 -5.85
N TYR A 326 20.18 -14.82 -5.59
CA TYR A 326 18.77 -14.52 -5.30
C TYR A 326 17.95 -14.41 -6.59
N ASN A 327 16.67 -14.76 -6.52
CA ASN A 327 15.73 -14.53 -7.62
C ASN A 327 15.33 -13.05 -7.59
N ILE A 328 16.03 -12.24 -8.39
CA ILE A 328 15.74 -10.81 -8.51
C ILE A 328 15.23 -10.49 -9.92
N THR A 329 14.15 -9.70 -9.95
CA THR A 329 13.73 -9.00 -11.15
C THR A 329 13.74 -7.50 -10.88
N LEU A 330 14.37 -6.74 -11.78
CA LEU A 330 14.36 -5.29 -11.76
C LEU A 330 13.53 -4.79 -12.94
N TYR A 331 12.51 -4.00 -12.66
CA TYR A 331 11.71 -3.32 -13.68
C TYR A 331 12.14 -1.85 -13.84
N ASP A 332 12.32 -1.44 -15.09
CA ASP A 332 12.59 -0.04 -15.45
C ASP A 332 11.28 0.76 -15.54
N THR A 333 10.62 0.94 -14.39
CA THR A 333 9.42 1.79 -14.30
C THR A 333 9.74 3.24 -14.64
N HIS A 334 10.99 3.69 -14.49
CA HIS A 334 11.43 5.02 -14.94
C HIS A 334 11.29 5.15 -16.45
N GLY A 335 11.90 4.25 -17.22
CA GLY A 335 11.79 4.25 -18.68
C GLY A 335 10.35 4.07 -19.16
N LEU A 336 9.56 3.22 -18.49
CA LEU A 336 8.15 3.03 -18.82
C LEU A 336 7.33 4.32 -18.63
N PHE A 337 7.56 5.03 -17.52
CA PHE A 337 6.85 6.27 -17.21
C PHE A 337 7.29 7.45 -18.09
N GLU A 338 8.56 7.49 -18.49
CA GLU A 338 9.05 8.45 -19.50
C GLU A 338 8.32 8.26 -20.84
N GLN A 339 8.18 7.02 -21.32
CA GLN A 339 7.42 6.74 -22.56
C GLN A 339 5.96 7.19 -22.43
N LEU A 340 5.34 6.85 -21.30
CA LEU A 340 3.94 7.16 -21.01
C LEU A 340 3.68 8.68 -20.97
N THR A 341 4.56 9.44 -20.34
CA THR A 341 4.41 10.91 -20.21
C THR A 341 4.80 11.66 -21.48
N GLN A 342 5.72 11.13 -22.28
CA GLN A 342 6.12 11.73 -23.56
C GLN A 342 5.09 11.49 -24.68
N ASN A 343 4.51 10.29 -24.76
CA ASN A 343 3.57 9.91 -25.83
C ASN A 343 2.36 9.12 -25.31
N PRO A 344 1.51 9.70 -24.43
CA PRO A 344 0.43 8.96 -23.77
C PRO A 344 -0.53 8.24 -24.73
N GLN A 345 -0.79 8.83 -25.89
CA GLN A 345 -1.68 8.25 -26.91
C GLN A 345 -1.19 6.90 -27.45
N GLN A 346 0.12 6.69 -27.53
CA GLN A 346 0.68 5.39 -27.94
C GLN A 346 0.44 4.29 -26.91
N HIS A 347 0.10 4.68 -25.68
CA HIS A 347 -0.11 3.78 -24.55
C HIS A 347 -1.58 3.74 -24.11
N GLY A 348 -2.50 4.32 -24.89
CA GLY A 348 -3.94 4.27 -24.64
C GLY A 348 -4.49 5.37 -23.72
N PHE A 349 -3.66 6.35 -23.36
CA PHE A 349 -4.01 7.52 -22.54
C PHE A 349 -4.14 8.78 -23.39
N VAL A 350 -4.96 9.74 -22.95
CA VAL A 350 -5.15 11.01 -23.67
C VAL A 350 -4.42 12.18 -23.02
N ASN A 351 -4.16 12.12 -21.71
CA ASN A 351 -3.54 13.21 -20.97
C ASN A 351 -2.46 12.69 -20.00
N ALA A 352 -1.27 13.28 -20.08
CA ALA A 352 -0.16 13.03 -19.14
C ALA A 352 0.48 14.31 -18.60
N SER A 353 -0.23 15.43 -18.67
CA SER A 353 0.25 16.75 -18.23
C SER A 353 -0.59 17.33 -17.11
N ASP A 354 -1.85 16.94 -16.98
CA ASP A 354 -2.84 17.54 -16.09
C ASP A 354 -3.36 16.51 -15.09
N ALA A 355 -3.78 17.00 -13.92
CA ALA A 355 -4.54 16.20 -12.97
C ALA A 355 -5.94 15.94 -13.53
N CYS A 356 -6.46 14.72 -13.32
CA CYS A 356 -7.86 14.43 -13.58
C CYS A 356 -8.78 15.20 -12.61
N LEU A 357 -8.37 15.32 -11.35
CA LEU A 357 -9.04 16.12 -10.33
C LEU A 357 -8.88 17.62 -10.57
N ASN A 358 -9.91 18.40 -10.24
CA ASN A 358 -9.91 19.86 -10.32
C ASN A 358 -9.09 20.51 -9.19
N ILE A 359 -7.78 20.27 -9.20
CA ILE A 359 -6.81 20.78 -8.23
C ILE A 359 -5.82 21.69 -8.95
N ASN A 360 -5.90 22.99 -8.67
CA ASN A 360 -5.12 24.04 -9.35
C ASN A 360 -3.93 24.55 -8.50
N ARG A 361 -3.37 23.69 -7.64
CA ARG A 361 -2.24 23.98 -6.75
C ARG A 361 -1.54 22.70 -6.30
N ALA A 362 -0.39 22.81 -5.65
CA ALA A 362 0.25 21.71 -4.93
C ALA A 362 0.18 21.97 -3.42
N SER A 363 -0.66 21.24 -2.69
CA SER A 363 -0.77 21.33 -1.23
C SER A 363 -1.03 19.97 -0.60
N SER A 364 -0.40 19.71 0.56
CA SER A 364 -0.70 18.54 1.39
C SER A 364 -2.17 18.47 1.82
N ALA A 365 -2.82 19.63 1.92
CA ALA A 365 -4.22 19.72 2.30
C ALA A 365 -5.15 19.09 1.25
N ASP A 366 -4.71 18.94 0.00
CA ASP A 366 -5.54 18.38 -1.06
C ASP A 366 -5.84 16.88 -0.83
N TYR A 367 -5.05 16.17 -0.03
CA TYR A 367 -5.36 14.80 0.38
C TYR A 367 -6.39 14.72 1.53
N LEU A 368 -6.72 15.82 2.21
CA LEU A 368 -7.68 15.84 3.33
C LEU A 368 -9.11 16.17 2.88
N TYR A 369 -9.26 16.75 1.69
CA TYR A 369 -10.54 17.23 1.17
C TYR A 369 -10.97 16.41 -0.03
N SER A 370 -12.28 16.43 -0.30
CA SER A 370 -12.83 15.88 -1.52
C SER A 370 -12.67 16.87 -2.68
N HIS A 371 -12.46 16.33 -3.88
CA HIS A 371 -12.33 17.11 -5.11
C HIS A 371 -13.14 16.43 -6.22
N SER A 372 -13.79 17.24 -7.06
CA SER A 372 -14.44 16.76 -8.27
C SER A 372 -13.44 16.59 -9.42
N LEU A 373 -13.79 15.79 -10.41
CA LEU A 373 -13.07 15.74 -11.68
C LEU A 373 -13.18 17.09 -12.41
N THR A 374 -12.21 17.38 -13.27
CA THR A 374 -12.38 18.40 -14.31
C THR A 374 -13.41 17.95 -15.34
N ASN A 375 -13.99 18.90 -16.07
CA ASN A 375 -14.93 18.56 -17.15
C ASN A 375 -14.23 17.73 -18.25
N GLU A 376 -12.97 18.05 -18.53
CA GLU A 376 -12.13 17.36 -19.50
C GLU A 376 -11.85 15.91 -19.07
N CYS A 377 -11.58 15.67 -17.78
CA CYS A 377 -11.39 14.31 -17.29
C CYS A 377 -12.70 13.51 -17.32
N ALA A 378 -13.79 14.07 -16.81
CA ALA A 378 -15.11 13.41 -16.85
C ALA A 378 -15.57 13.08 -18.29
N THR A 379 -15.15 13.87 -19.28
CA THR A 379 -15.46 13.62 -20.70
C THR A 379 -14.69 12.41 -21.26
N HIS A 380 -13.47 12.18 -20.82
CA HIS A 380 -12.60 11.12 -21.33
C HIS A 380 -12.52 9.88 -20.43
N SER A 381 -13.06 9.96 -19.21
CA SER A 381 -12.79 9.08 -18.06
C SER A 381 -11.37 9.21 -17.50
N SER A 382 -11.27 9.02 -16.18
CA SER A 382 -10.02 8.91 -15.44
C SER A 382 -9.10 7.81 -15.97
N ASP A 383 -9.64 6.76 -16.58
CA ASP A 383 -8.85 5.68 -17.21
C ASP A 383 -8.02 6.16 -18.41
N LYS A 384 -8.28 7.37 -18.91
CA LYS A 384 -7.51 8.01 -19.98
C LYS A 384 -6.50 9.03 -19.47
N TYR A 385 -6.44 9.28 -18.17
CA TYR A 385 -5.47 10.18 -17.55
C TYR A 385 -4.33 9.41 -16.91
N VAL A 386 -3.11 9.94 -17.04
CA VAL A 386 -1.95 9.39 -16.32
C VAL A 386 -2.00 9.76 -14.84
N PHE A 387 -2.41 10.99 -14.51
CA PHE A 387 -2.40 11.52 -13.15
C PHE A 387 -3.82 11.69 -12.59
N TRP A 388 -4.04 11.18 -11.37
CA TRP A 388 -5.30 11.36 -10.66
C TRP A 388 -5.37 12.76 -10.04
N GLY A 389 -4.56 12.98 -9.00
CA GLY A 389 -4.28 14.31 -8.45
C GLY A 389 -3.11 14.98 -9.16
N VAL A 390 -2.44 15.92 -8.48
CA VAL A 390 -1.26 16.61 -9.04
C VAL A 390 0.04 15.81 -8.91
N THR A 391 0.02 14.67 -8.22
CA THR A 391 1.21 13.87 -7.90
C THR A 391 1.05 12.43 -8.38
N HIS A 392 0.01 11.73 -7.91
CA HIS A 392 -0.12 10.29 -8.06
C HIS A 392 -0.76 9.86 -9.38
N PRO A 393 -0.35 8.68 -9.90
CA PRO A 393 -0.96 8.10 -11.08
C PRO A 393 -2.39 7.57 -10.84
N THR A 394 -3.16 7.43 -11.91
CA THR A 394 -4.47 6.75 -11.88
C THR A 394 -4.32 5.23 -11.75
N THR A 395 -5.40 4.55 -11.37
CA THR A 395 -5.47 3.08 -11.30
C THR A 395 -5.20 2.44 -12.66
N ALA A 396 -5.56 3.11 -13.76
CA ALA A 396 -5.25 2.66 -15.11
C ALA A 396 -3.74 2.63 -15.40
N VAL A 397 -2.97 3.59 -14.89
CA VAL A 397 -1.50 3.56 -14.98
C VAL A 397 -0.92 2.46 -14.11
N HIS A 398 -1.44 2.26 -12.90
CA HIS A 398 -1.04 1.12 -12.06
C HIS A 398 -1.30 -0.21 -12.75
N LYS A 399 -2.45 -0.38 -13.41
CA LYS A 399 -2.78 -1.55 -14.22
C LYS A 399 -1.81 -1.72 -15.37
N TYR A 400 -1.53 -0.64 -16.11
CA TYR A 400 -0.60 -0.63 -17.23
C TYR A 400 0.82 -1.06 -16.80
N ILE A 401 1.32 -0.54 -15.67
CA ILE A 401 2.62 -0.94 -15.11
C ILE A 401 2.60 -2.43 -14.75
N ALA A 402 1.57 -2.90 -14.05
CA ALA A 402 1.43 -4.31 -13.69
C ALA A 402 1.39 -5.22 -14.92
N GLU A 403 0.68 -4.85 -15.98
CA GLU A 403 0.64 -5.59 -17.25
C GLU A 403 2.02 -5.69 -17.92
N LYS A 404 2.79 -4.59 -17.90
CA LYS A 404 4.15 -4.59 -18.44
C LYS A 404 5.07 -5.50 -17.63
N MET A 405 4.90 -5.55 -16.31
CA MET A 405 5.63 -6.47 -15.44
C MET A 405 5.22 -7.93 -15.65
N LEU A 406 3.93 -8.18 -15.87
CA LEU A 406 3.38 -9.52 -16.06
C LEU A 406 3.59 -10.09 -17.47
N ALA A 407 4.00 -9.26 -18.43
CA ALA A 407 4.20 -9.67 -19.81
C ALA A 407 5.21 -10.82 -19.94
N PRO A 408 5.00 -11.79 -20.87
CA PRO A 408 5.95 -12.87 -21.09
C PRO A 408 7.36 -12.35 -21.38
N GLY A 409 8.36 -12.88 -20.67
CA GLY A 409 9.76 -12.47 -20.81
C GLY A 409 10.15 -11.24 -19.99
N ALA A 410 9.21 -10.50 -19.41
CA ALA A 410 9.49 -9.27 -18.66
C ALA A 410 10.19 -9.50 -17.30
N GLY A 411 10.18 -10.73 -16.76
CA GLY A 411 10.98 -11.11 -15.61
C GLY A 411 10.25 -11.96 -14.57
N MET A 412 8.92 -12.00 -14.58
CA MET A 412 8.13 -12.85 -13.66
C MET A 412 8.47 -14.34 -13.75
N GLN A 413 9.01 -14.81 -14.89
CA GLN A 413 9.48 -16.18 -15.07
C GLN A 413 10.70 -16.57 -14.22
N ARG A 414 11.37 -15.61 -13.57
CA ARG A 414 12.46 -15.88 -12.61
C ARG A 414 11.95 -16.34 -11.25
N PHE A 415 10.67 -16.13 -11.00
CA PHE A 415 10.02 -16.46 -9.74
C PHE A 415 9.29 -17.79 -9.87
N ASN A 416 9.35 -18.60 -8.81
CA ASN A 416 8.74 -19.92 -8.78
C ASN A 416 7.26 -19.80 -8.41
N PHE A 417 6.43 -19.44 -9.39
CA PHE A 417 4.97 -19.31 -9.24
C PHE A 417 4.24 -20.65 -9.33
#